data_AF-D4HLL5-F1
#
_entry.id   AF-D4HLL5-F1
#
_cell.length_a   1.000
_cell.length_b   1.000
_cell.length_c   1.000
_cell.angle_alpha   90.00
_cell.angle_beta   90.00
_cell.angle_gamma   90.00
#
_symmetry.space_group_name_H-M   'P 1'
#
loop_
_entity.id
_entity.type
_entity.pdbx_description
1 polymer ?
#
loop_
_entity_poly.entity_id
_entity_poly.type
_entity_poly.pdbx_seq_one_letter_code
_entity_poly.pdbx_strand_id
1 'polypeptide(L)'
;LFFVLLTTLIFPLCLLSSWTFEKGDLKTYPISFLSMELVLLLVFTSLDLLFFYIFFEAILIPMFLVIGIYGSRQRKIRAAYMFFLYTLVGSLFMLIGVIYIYLFVGSTSYEVLSTIKFSGYNQKWLWLAFFASFAAKVPMLPVHIWLPEAHVEAPTAGSVILAGILLKLGSYGFLRFSLGLFPEACVYFTPFIFSLSVLGVVYTSLTAIRQTDLKRLIAYTSVAHMNLVMIGLFTNTIIGVEAAIL
;
A
#
# COMPACT_ATOMS: atom_id res chain seq x y z
N LEU A 1 -9.73 1.49 -12.75
CA LEU A 1 -9.26 1.26 -14.14
C LEU A 1 -7.78 1.56 -14.30
N PHE A 2 -7.30 2.79 -14.07
CA PHE A 2 -5.90 3.15 -14.29
C PHE A 2 -4.90 2.27 -13.51
N PHE A 3 -5.18 1.94 -12.25
CA PHE A 3 -4.35 1.01 -11.49
C PHE A 3 -4.31 -0.41 -12.07
N VAL A 4 -5.42 -0.87 -12.66
CA VAL A 4 -5.48 -2.18 -13.35
C VAL A 4 -4.60 -2.15 -14.61
N LEU A 5 -4.69 -1.10 -15.41
CA LEU A 5 -3.84 -0.91 -16.59
C LEU A 5 -2.37 -0.79 -16.22
N LEU A 6 -2.06 -0.07 -15.13
CA LEU A 6 -0.72 0.04 -14.61
C LEU A 6 -0.18 -1.34 -14.18
N THR A 7 -0.98 -2.16 -13.50
CA THR A 7 -0.59 -3.51 -13.11
C THR A 7 -0.30 -4.39 -14.33
N THR A 8 -1.23 -4.47 -15.28
CA THR A 8 -1.07 -5.34 -16.46
C THR A 8 0.05 -4.88 -17.38
N LEU A 9 0.48 -3.62 -17.30
CA LEU A 9 1.63 -3.10 -18.04
C LEU A 9 2.96 -3.41 -17.35
N ILE A 10 3.05 -3.21 -16.03
CA ILE A 10 4.31 -3.36 -15.28
C ILE A 10 4.72 -4.83 -15.16
N PHE A 11 3.78 -5.75 -14.91
CA PHE A 11 4.11 -7.15 -14.67
C PHE A 11 4.84 -7.83 -15.84
N PRO A 12 4.38 -7.71 -17.11
CA PRO A 12 5.11 -8.22 -18.26
C PRO A 12 6.50 -7.60 -18.41
N LEU A 13 6.64 -6.29 -18.19
CA LEU A 13 7.95 -5.61 -18.24
C LEU A 13 8.90 -6.12 -17.16
N CYS A 14 8.39 -6.35 -15.94
CA CYS A 14 9.14 -6.93 -14.85
C CYS A 14 9.63 -8.36 -15.19
N LEU A 15 8.76 -9.19 -15.75
CA LEU A 15 9.12 -10.55 -16.18
C LEU A 15 10.18 -10.53 -17.29
N LEU A 16 10.01 -9.67 -18.30
CA LEU A 16 10.98 -9.49 -19.38
C LEU A 16 12.35 -9.01 -18.85
N SER A 17 12.36 -8.06 -17.91
CA SER A 17 13.61 -7.55 -17.30
C SER A 17 14.36 -8.62 -16.49
N SER A 18 13.65 -9.65 -16.03
CA SER A 18 14.20 -10.74 -15.23
C SER A 18 14.62 -11.97 -16.02
N TRP A 19 14.58 -11.92 -17.36
CA TRP A 19 14.91 -13.07 -18.21
C TRP A 19 16.33 -13.63 -17.97
N THR A 20 17.29 -12.76 -17.64
CA THR A 20 18.68 -13.14 -17.36
C THR A 20 18.94 -13.46 -15.87
N PHE A 21 17.89 -13.61 -15.05
CA PHE A 21 18.04 -13.80 -13.61
C PHE A 21 18.36 -15.26 -13.27
N GLU A 22 19.64 -15.56 -13.04
CA GLU A 22 20.16 -16.93 -12.82
C GLU A 22 19.93 -17.48 -11.39
N LYS A 23 19.35 -16.70 -10.47
CA LYS A 23 19.31 -17.03 -9.02
C LYS A 23 18.05 -17.77 -8.54
N GLY A 24 17.22 -18.30 -9.44
CA GLY A 24 15.98 -18.96 -9.06
C GLY A 24 15.57 -20.09 -9.99
N ASP A 25 14.80 -21.03 -9.47
CA ASP A 25 14.11 -22.03 -10.28
C ASP A 25 13.24 -21.32 -11.34
N LEU A 26 13.45 -21.68 -12.61
CA LEU A 26 12.76 -21.11 -13.77
C LEU A 26 11.23 -21.15 -13.69
N LYS A 27 10.66 -21.95 -12.78
CA LYS A 27 9.21 -22.13 -12.62
C LYS A 27 8.64 -21.34 -11.45
N THR A 28 9.27 -21.38 -10.28
CA THR A 28 8.68 -20.84 -9.04
C THR A 28 8.75 -19.31 -8.99
N TYR A 29 9.77 -18.69 -9.60
CA TYR A 29 9.88 -17.24 -9.72
C TYR A 29 8.73 -16.62 -10.53
N PRO A 30 8.49 -17.00 -11.81
CA PRO A 30 7.38 -16.42 -12.58
C PRO A 30 6.01 -16.76 -11.99
N ILE A 31 5.82 -17.94 -11.39
CA ILE A 31 4.56 -18.28 -10.69
C ILE A 31 4.30 -17.32 -9.53
N SER A 32 5.33 -16.95 -8.75
CA SER A 32 5.17 -15.99 -7.65
C SER A 32 4.85 -14.57 -8.14
N PHE A 33 5.33 -14.17 -9.32
CA PHE A 33 4.99 -12.88 -9.93
C PHE A 33 3.58 -12.89 -10.51
N LEU A 34 3.19 -13.93 -11.25
CA LEU A 34 1.85 -14.04 -11.81
C LEU A 34 0.78 -14.18 -10.71
N SER A 35 1.10 -14.83 -9.60
CA SER A 35 0.20 -14.88 -8.44
C SER A 35 0.06 -13.50 -7.77
N MET A 36 1.13 -12.70 -7.68
CA MET A 36 1.01 -11.30 -7.26
C MET A 36 0.12 -10.50 -8.20
N GLU A 37 0.32 -10.63 -9.51
CA GLU A 37 -0.46 -9.91 -10.51
C GLU A 37 -1.96 -10.21 -10.34
N LEU A 38 -2.31 -11.49 -10.27
CA LEU A 38 -3.68 -11.94 -10.08
C LEU A 38 -4.30 -11.35 -8.81
N VAL A 39 -3.57 -11.40 -7.68
CA VAL A 39 -4.07 -10.84 -6.42
C VAL A 39 -4.24 -9.32 -6.51
N LEU A 40 -3.31 -8.59 -7.13
CA LEU A 40 -3.41 -7.14 -7.31
C LEU A 40 -4.60 -6.75 -8.18
N LEU A 41 -4.85 -7.49 -9.26
CA LEU A 41 -6.03 -7.30 -10.10
C LEU A 41 -7.32 -7.50 -9.30
N LEU A 42 -7.37 -8.52 -8.44
CA LEU A 42 -8.52 -8.76 -7.55
C LEU A 42 -8.69 -7.62 -6.54
N VAL A 43 -7.62 -7.08 -5.95
CA VAL A 43 -7.70 -5.93 -5.02
C VAL A 43 -8.30 -4.69 -5.71
N PHE A 44 -7.87 -4.37 -6.93
CA PHE A 44 -8.36 -3.18 -7.62
C PHE A 44 -9.75 -3.33 -8.23
N THR A 45 -10.25 -4.56 -8.37
CA THR A 45 -11.59 -4.85 -8.90
C THR A 45 -12.61 -5.21 -7.81
N SER A 46 -12.16 -5.57 -6.60
CA SER A 46 -13.06 -5.92 -5.49
C SER A 46 -13.91 -4.74 -5.04
N LEU A 47 -15.22 -4.93 -5.05
CA LEU A 47 -16.22 -4.00 -4.51
C LEU A 47 -16.68 -4.38 -3.10
N ASP A 48 -16.43 -5.60 -2.65
CA ASP A 48 -16.73 -6.00 -1.27
C ASP A 48 -15.54 -5.68 -0.36
N LEU A 49 -15.82 -5.06 0.79
CA LEU A 49 -14.81 -4.64 1.75
C LEU A 49 -14.04 -5.82 2.38
N LEU A 50 -14.70 -6.94 2.63
CA LEU A 50 -14.05 -8.14 3.18
C LEU A 50 -13.17 -8.80 2.13
N PHE A 51 -13.65 -8.94 0.89
CA PHE A 51 -12.81 -9.46 -0.19
C PHE A 51 -11.63 -8.54 -0.48
N PHE A 52 -11.84 -7.22 -0.46
CA PHE A 52 -10.75 -6.26 -0.54
C PHE A 52 -9.70 -6.53 0.55
N TYR A 53 -10.11 -6.67 1.82
CA TYR A 53 -9.21 -6.98 2.93
C TYR A 53 -8.43 -8.29 2.71
N ILE A 54 -9.12 -9.36 2.31
CA ILE A 54 -8.49 -10.67 2.08
C ILE A 54 -7.42 -10.57 0.99
N PHE A 55 -7.72 -9.97 -0.16
CA PHE A 55 -6.74 -9.83 -1.24
C PHE A 55 -5.64 -8.81 -0.90
N PHE A 56 -6.00 -7.75 -0.16
CA PHE A 56 -5.07 -6.75 0.33
C PHE A 56 -4.03 -7.38 1.25
N GLU A 57 -4.36 -8.39 2.06
CA GLU A 57 -3.37 -9.13 2.85
C GLU A 57 -2.73 -10.28 2.07
N ALA A 58 -3.46 -10.95 1.18
CA ALA A 58 -2.94 -12.06 0.41
C ALA A 58 -1.72 -11.68 -0.45
N ILE A 59 -1.65 -10.43 -0.92
CA ILE A 59 -0.49 -9.95 -1.71
C ILE A 59 0.83 -9.99 -0.92
N LEU A 60 0.76 -9.92 0.42
CA LEU A 60 1.94 -9.96 1.27
C LEU A 60 2.63 -11.33 1.18
N ILE A 61 1.89 -12.42 0.95
CA ILE A 61 2.44 -13.78 0.92
C ILE A 61 3.38 -13.96 -0.28
N PRO A 62 2.95 -13.76 -1.54
CA PRO A 62 3.90 -13.82 -2.66
C PRO A 62 5.05 -12.83 -2.50
N MET A 63 4.80 -11.60 -2.05
CA MET A 63 5.86 -10.58 -1.94
C MET A 63 6.90 -10.96 -0.90
N PHE A 64 6.48 -11.52 0.23
CA PHE A 64 7.34 -12.09 1.26
C PHE A 64 8.23 -13.21 0.68
N LEU A 65 7.66 -14.12 -0.12
CA LEU A 65 8.42 -15.17 -0.80
C LEU A 65 9.42 -14.60 -1.79
N VAL A 66 9.04 -13.56 -2.55
CA VAL A 66 9.94 -12.94 -3.53
C VAL A 66 11.14 -12.25 -2.89
N ILE A 67 10.93 -11.53 -1.78
CA ILE A 67 12.04 -10.93 -1.03
C ILE A 67 12.87 -12.01 -0.35
N GLY A 68 12.24 -12.96 0.35
CA GLY A 68 12.93 -13.95 1.17
C GLY A 68 13.76 -14.96 0.37
N ILE A 69 13.21 -15.48 -0.73
CA ILE A 69 13.85 -16.51 -1.56
C ILE A 69 14.79 -15.84 -2.57
N TYR A 70 14.27 -14.93 -3.39
CA TYR A 70 14.99 -14.35 -4.54
C TYR A 70 15.68 -13.01 -4.24
N GLY A 71 15.65 -12.56 -2.99
CA GLY A 71 16.40 -11.38 -2.56
C GLY A 71 17.89 -11.51 -2.83
N SER A 72 18.50 -10.38 -3.17
CA SER A 72 19.86 -10.33 -3.73
C SER A 72 20.97 -10.29 -2.68
N ARG A 73 20.73 -9.72 -1.49
CA ARG A 73 21.73 -9.58 -0.42
C ARG A 73 21.40 -10.48 0.78
N GLN A 74 22.32 -10.52 1.74
CA GLN A 74 22.26 -11.45 2.88
C GLN A 74 21.14 -11.13 3.88
N ARG A 75 20.68 -9.87 3.95
CA ARG A 75 19.67 -9.44 4.93
C ARG A 75 18.23 -9.62 4.45
N LYS A 76 18.03 -10.27 3.30
CA LYS A 76 16.73 -10.49 2.67
C LYS A 76 15.66 -11.12 3.57
N ILE A 77 16.04 -12.07 4.43
CA ILE A 77 15.09 -12.71 5.36
C ILE A 77 14.58 -11.68 6.37
N ARG A 78 15.48 -10.88 6.96
CA ARG A 78 15.11 -9.82 7.89
C ARG A 78 14.22 -8.77 7.22
N ALA A 79 14.56 -8.36 6.00
CA ALA A 79 13.76 -7.39 5.25
C ALA A 79 12.36 -7.93 4.91
N ALA A 80 12.24 -9.21 4.54
CA ALA A 80 10.96 -9.86 4.29
C ALA A 80 10.08 -9.88 5.55
N TYR A 81 10.64 -10.26 6.70
CA TYR A 81 9.91 -10.22 7.98
C TYR A 81 9.54 -8.80 8.41
N MET A 82 10.43 -7.82 8.23
CA MET A 82 10.13 -6.42 8.54
C MET A 82 8.98 -5.90 7.67
N PHE A 83 9.02 -6.15 6.35
CA PHE A 83 7.92 -5.84 5.44
C PHE A 83 6.61 -6.45 5.92
N PHE A 84 6.59 -7.78 6.11
CA PHE A 84 5.39 -8.52 6.46
C PHE A 84 4.80 -8.06 7.80
N LEU A 85 5.61 -7.95 8.85
CA LEU A 85 5.13 -7.58 10.19
C LEU A 85 4.67 -6.13 10.27
N TYR A 86 5.36 -5.19 9.62
CA TYR A 86 4.96 -3.79 9.65
C TYR A 86 3.60 -3.59 8.99
N THR A 87 3.34 -4.25 7.86
CA THR A 87 2.07 -4.14 7.17
C THR A 87 0.96 -4.94 7.84
N LEU A 88 1.28 -6.13 8.39
CA LEU A 88 0.30 -7.00 9.06
C LEU A 88 -0.23 -6.37 10.35
N VAL A 89 0.62 -5.72 11.15
CA VAL A 89 0.15 -5.09 12.40
C VAL A 89 -0.88 -4.01 12.11
N GLY A 90 -0.65 -3.19 11.08
CA GLY A 90 -1.62 -2.18 10.64
C GLY A 90 -2.92 -2.81 10.13
N SER A 91 -2.83 -3.90 9.36
CA SER A 91 -3.99 -4.55 8.76
C SER A 91 -4.91 -5.22 9.79
N LEU A 92 -4.37 -5.74 10.89
CA LEU A 92 -5.18 -6.30 11.98
C LEU A 92 -6.16 -5.27 12.57
N PHE A 93 -5.78 -3.99 12.68
CA PHE A 93 -6.70 -2.94 13.11
C PHE A 93 -7.82 -2.73 12.11
N MET A 94 -7.49 -2.73 10.81
CA MET A 94 -8.51 -2.65 9.76
C MET A 94 -9.48 -3.84 9.83
N LEU A 95 -9.01 -5.06 10.09
CA LEU A 95 -9.88 -6.23 10.25
C LEU A 95 -10.91 -6.04 11.36
N ILE A 96 -10.50 -5.49 12.50
CA ILE A 96 -11.43 -5.16 13.60
C ILE A 96 -12.51 -4.18 13.10
N GLY A 97 -12.11 -3.17 12.33
CA GLY A 97 -13.04 -2.22 11.71
C GLY A 97 -14.00 -2.88 10.71
N VAL A 98 -13.52 -3.79 9.87
CA VAL A 98 -14.35 -4.55 8.91
C VAL A 98 -15.37 -5.43 9.64
N ILE A 99 -14.94 -6.13 10.69
CA ILE A 99 -15.83 -6.96 11.52
C ILE A 99 -16.90 -6.10 12.18
N TYR A 100 -16.52 -4.94 12.75
CA TYR A 100 -17.48 -4.01 13.33
C TYR A 100 -18.52 -3.55 12.32
N ILE A 101 -18.09 -3.16 11.12
CA ILE A 101 -18.98 -2.74 10.02
C ILE A 101 -19.94 -3.87 9.66
N TYR A 102 -19.45 -5.10 9.53
CA TYR A 102 -20.29 -6.26 9.23
C TYR A 102 -21.33 -6.52 10.33
N LEU A 103 -20.96 -6.40 11.61
CA LEU A 103 -21.89 -6.58 12.72
C LEU A 103 -22.94 -5.46 12.80
N PHE A 104 -22.58 -4.24 12.40
CA PHE A 104 -23.48 -3.09 12.43
C PHE A 104 -24.45 -3.05 11.23
N VAL A 105 -23.95 -3.37 10.03
CA VAL A 105 -24.69 -3.27 8.76
C VAL A 105 -25.32 -4.59 8.32
N GLY A 106 -24.66 -5.72 8.63
CA GLY A 106 -25.00 -7.04 8.09
C GLY A 106 -24.50 -7.31 6.67
N SER A 107 -23.74 -6.39 6.06
CA SER A 107 -23.17 -6.53 4.72
C SER A 107 -21.80 -5.85 4.63
N THR A 108 -20.94 -6.38 3.77
CA THR A 108 -19.61 -5.84 3.42
C THR A 108 -19.56 -5.27 2.01
N SER A 109 -20.67 -5.33 1.28
CA SER A 109 -20.75 -4.80 -0.09
C SER A 109 -20.66 -3.28 -0.07
N TYR A 110 -19.76 -2.71 -0.88
CA TYR A 110 -19.56 -1.25 -0.91
C TYR A 110 -20.82 -0.48 -1.30
N GLU A 111 -21.66 -1.06 -2.18
CA GLU A 111 -22.92 -0.45 -2.60
C GLU A 111 -23.85 -0.22 -1.40
N VAL A 112 -24.06 -1.24 -0.57
CA VAL A 112 -24.86 -1.11 0.66
C VAL A 112 -24.19 -0.16 1.64
N LEU A 113 -22.89 -0.30 1.86
CA LEU A 113 -22.14 0.55 2.82
C LEU A 113 -22.20 2.04 2.45
N SER A 114 -22.21 2.37 1.15
CA SER A 114 -22.28 3.76 0.69
C SER A 114 -23.60 4.46 1.02
N THR A 115 -24.67 3.70 1.29
CA THR A 115 -25.99 4.25 1.64
C THR A 115 -26.16 4.50 3.14
N ILE A 116 -25.26 3.97 3.96
CA ILE A 116 -25.38 3.98 5.42
C ILE A 116 -24.55 5.13 5.99
N LYS A 117 -25.14 5.84 6.95
CA LYS A 117 -24.47 6.90 7.68
C LYS A 117 -24.05 6.42 9.06
N PHE A 118 -22.75 6.27 9.25
CA PHE A 118 -22.18 6.02 10.58
C PHE A 118 -22.22 7.29 11.42
N SER A 119 -22.41 7.17 12.73
CA SER A 119 -22.30 8.31 13.65
C SER A 119 -20.89 8.90 13.61
N GLY A 120 -20.75 10.22 13.80
CA GLY A 120 -19.44 10.88 13.77
C GLY A 120 -18.44 10.32 14.80
N TYR A 121 -18.93 9.75 15.91
CA TYR A 121 -18.08 9.04 16.88
C TYR A 121 -17.54 7.72 16.30
N ASN A 122 -18.40 6.89 15.70
CA ASN A 122 -17.99 5.62 15.09
C ASN A 122 -17.10 5.85 13.87
N GLN A 123 -17.39 6.86 13.06
CA GLN A 123 -16.55 7.23 11.91
C GLN A 123 -15.12 7.52 12.33
N LYS A 124 -14.88 8.23 13.44
CA LYS A 124 -13.52 8.56 13.89
C LYS A 124 -12.71 7.31 14.26
N TRP A 125 -13.31 6.37 14.98
CA TRP A 125 -12.63 5.12 15.37
C TRP A 125 -12.40 4.19 14.20
N LEU A 126 -13.40 4.03 13.32
CA LEU A 126 -13.26 3.26 12.10
C LEU A 126 -12.22 3.87 11.17
N TRP A 127 -12.20 5.19 11.06
CA TRP A 127 -11.18 5.89 10.28
C TRP A 127 -9.77 5.61 10.82
N LEU A 128 -9.55 5.68 12.14
CA LEU A 128 -8.25 5.35 12.75
C LEU A 128 -7.84 3.89 12.50
N ALA A 129 -8.78 2.95 12.56
CA ALA A 129 -8.53 1.54 12.28
C ALA A 129 -8.09 1.30 10.83
N PHE A 130 -8.75 1.94 9.87
CA PHE A 130 -8.38 1.87 8.45
C PHE A 130 -7.09 2.63 8.16
N PHE A 131 -6.91 3.80 8.79
CA PHE A 131 -5.72 4.62 8.68
C PHE A 131 -4.47 3.83 9.09
N ALA A 132 -4.51 3.06 10.19
CA ALA A 132 -3.36 2.26 10.62
C ALA A 132 -2.86 1.28 9.54
N SER A 133 -3.78 0.61 8.84
CA SER A 133 -3.48 -0.30 7.75
C SER A 133 -2.95 0.42 6.51
N PHE A 134 -3.66 1.46 6.06
CA PHE A 134 -3.30 2.18 4.84
C PHE A 134 -2.03 3.00 5.01
N ALA A 135 -1.84 3.67 6.15
CA ALA A 135 -0.64 4.45 6.45
C ALA A 135 0.62 3.57 6.50
N ALA A 136 0.51 2.33 6.97
CA ALA A 136 1.60 1.35 6.92
C ALA A 136 1.98 1.00 5.47
N LYS A 137 1.00 0.89 4.56
CA LYS A 137 1.24 0.60 3.12
C LYS A 137 1.56 1.82 2.25
N VAL A 138 1.24 3.04 2.68
CA VAL A 138 1.63 4.32 2.04
C VAL A 138 3.02 4.84 2.50
N PRO A 139 3.74 4.03 3.28
CA PRO A 139 4.76 4.44 4.26
C PRO A 139 4.67 5.88 4.81
N MET A 140 3.62 6.21 5.55
CA MET A 140 3.60 7.49 6.29
C MET A 140 4.52 7.42 7.53
N LEU A 141 5.04 8.56 7.99
CA LEU A 141 5.71 8.61 9.30
C LEU A 141 4.73 8.19 10.42
N PRO A 142 5.15 7.37 11.41
CA PRO A 142 6.50 6.81 11.61
C PRO A 142 6.76 5.47 10.90
N VAL A 143 5.75 4.88 10.24
CA VAL A 143 5.72 3.48 9.75
C VAL A 143 6.28 3.35 8.31
N HIS A 144 7.45 3.94 8.04
CA HIS A 144 8.04 3.95 6.69
C HIS A 144 9.33 3.13 6.53
N ILE A 145 9.95 2.75 7.66
CA ILE A 145 11.30 2.16 7.71
C ILE A 145 11.38 0.81 6.98
N TRP A 146 10.27 0.08 6.91
CA TRP A 146 10.21 -1.19 6.19
C TRP A 146 10.47 -1.02 4.68
N LEU A 147 10.11 0.12 4.10
CA LEU A 147 10.17 0.34 2.66
C LEU A 147 11.61 0.39 2.15
N PRO A 148 12.53 1.23 2.69
CA PRO A 148 13.93 1.22 2.27
C PRO A 148 14.61 -0.13 2.40
N GLU A 149 14.37 -0.86 3.49
CA GLU A 149 14.98 -2.18 3.70
C GLU A 149 14.43 -3.24 2.72
N ALA A 150 13.11 -3.22 2.46
CA ALA A 150 12.50 -4.12 1.47
C ALA A 150 13.02 -3.87 0.05
N HIS A 151 13.14 -2.61 -0.37
CA HIS A 151 13.65 -2.25 -1.69
C HIS A 151 15.09 -2.69 -1.92
N VAL A 152 15.95 -2.51 -0.93
CA VAL A 152 17.38 -2.84 -1.05
C VAL A 152 17.57 -4.33 -1.31
N GLU A 153 16.84 -5.15 -0.56
CA GLU A 153 17.01 -6.60 -0.56
C GLU A 153 16.25 -7.29 -1.69
N ALA A 154 15.10 -6.75 -2.10
CA ALA A 154 14.28 -7.30 -3.16
C ALA A 154 15.06 -7.43 -4.50
N PRO A 155 14.72 -8.45 -5.31
CA PRO A 155 15.21 -8.52 -6.70
C PRO A 155 14.74 -7.27 -7.46
N THR A 156 15.42 -6.94 -8.57
CA THR A 156 15.16 -5.71 -9.33
C THR A 156 13.69 -5.61 -9.75
N ALA A 157 13.13 -6.66 -10.37
CA ALA A 157 11.72 -6.70 -10.75
C ALA A 157 10.78 -6.60 -9.54
N GLY A 158 11.12 -7.24 -8.41
CA GLY A 158 10.35 -7.12 -7.17
C GLY A 158 10.34 -5.69 -6.62
N SER A 159 11.47 -4.99 -6.71
CA SER A 159 11.58 -3.58 -6.31
C SER A 159 10.71 -2.66 -7.19
N VAL A 160 10.62 -2.96 -8.49
CA VAL A 160 9.77 -2.21 -9.43
C VAL A 160 8.29 -2.40 -9.08
N ILE A 161 7.83 -3.62 -8.78
CA ILE A 161 6.45 -3.86 -8.35
C ILE A 161 6.16 -3.17 -7.01
N LEU A 162 7.13 -3.20 -6.10
CA LEU A 162 7.00 -2.61 -4.78
C LEU A 162 6.79 -1.08 -4.86
N ALA A 163 7.63 -0.37 -5.62
CA ALA A 163 7.45 1.07 -5.83
C ALA A 163 6.27 1.39 -6.77
N GLY A 164 6.10 0.61 -7.83
CA GLY A 164 5.17 0.88 -8.91
C GLY A 164 3.71 0.70 -8.51
N ILE A 165 3.41 -0.34 -7.73
CA ILE A 165 2.02 -0.76 -7.49
C ILE A 165 1.70 -0.93 -6.00
N LEU A 166 2.54 -1.62 -5.22
CA LEU A 166 2.21 -1.94 -3.81
C LEU A 166 1.95 -0.67 -2.97
N LEU A 167 2.72 0.40 -3.21
CA LEU A 167 2.50 1.70 -2.58
C LEU A 167 1.13 2.32 -2.95
N LYS A 168 0.66 2.10 -4.19
CA LYS A 168 -0.62 2.63 -4.69
C LYS A 168 -1.82 1.92 -4.07
N LEU A 169 -1.64 0.70 -3.54
CA LEU A 169 -2.72 0.00 -2.84
C LEU A 169 -3.18 0.76 -1.59
N GLY A 170 -2.25 1.35 -0.86
CA GLY A 170 -2.58 2.11 0.35
C GLY A 170 -3.36 3.38 0.03
N SER A 171 -2.92 4.15 -0.97
CA SER A 171 -3.62 5.35 -1.42
C SER A 171 -4.97 5.03 -2.07
N TYR A 172 -5.06 3.93 -2.82
CA TYR A 172 -6.33 3.41 -3.34
C TYR A 172 -7.30 3.04 -2.21
N GLY A 173 -6.82 2.42 -1.13
CA GLY A 173 -7.61 2.13 0.06
C GLY A 173 -8.18 3.39 0.71
N PHE A 174 -7.36 4.44 0.85
CA PHE A 174 -7.82 5.75 1.33
C PHE A 174 -8.89 6.34 0.41
N LEU A 175 -8.63 6.37 -0.89
CA LEU A 175 -9.54 6.95 -1.87
C LEU A 175 -10.88 6.22 -1.90
N ARG A 176 -10.87 4.88 -1.89
CA ARG A 176 -12.09 4.08 -2.07
C ARG A 176 -12.88 3.95 -0.78
N PHE A 177 -12.23 3.57 0.32
CA PHE A 177 -12.92 3.21 1.56
C PHE A 177 -12.91 4.33 2.59
N SER A 178 -11.79 5.05 2.76
CA SER A 178 -11.70 6.07 3.80
C SER A 178 -12.54 7.31 3.45
N LEU A 179 -12.28 7.95 2.31
CA LEU A 179 -13.01 9.15 1.87
C LEU A 179 -14.50 8.86 1.61
N GLY A 180 -14.81 7.67 1.08
CA GLY A 180 -16.18 7.26 0.77
C GLY A 180 -17.01 6.93 2.02
N LEU A 181 -16.50 6.07 2.92
CA LEU A 181 -17.29 5.55 4.05
C LEU A 181 -17.26 6.46 5.29
N PHE A 182 -16.20 7.27 5.47
CA PHE A 182 -16.00 8.08 6.68
C PHE A 182 -15.73 9.56 6.35
N PRO A 183 -16.63 10.26 5.65
CA PRO A 183 -16.39 11.62 5.17
C PRO A 183 -16.18 12.63 6.31
N GLU A 184 -16.96 12.55 7.40
CA GLU A 184 -16.83 13.48 8.53
C GLU A 184 -15.50 13.29 9.28
N ALA A 185 -15.09 12.03 9.45
CA ALA A 185 -13.80 11.71 10.06
C ALA A 185 -12.64 12.15 9.17
N CYS A 186 -12.74 11.99 7.85
CA CYS A 186 -11.71 12.47 6.92
C CYS A 186 -11.50 13.99 7.06
N VAL A 187 -12.58 14.78 7.09
CA VAL A 187 -12.51 16.23 7.31
C VAL A 187 -11.86 16.54 8.66
N TYR A 188 -12.29 15.86 9.72
CA TYR A 188 -11.73 16.05 11.07
C TYR A 188 -10.23 15.74 11.17
N PHE A 189 -9.76 14.66 10.53
CA PHE A 189 -8.36 14.23 10.55
C PHE A 189 -7.50 14.85 9.44
N THR A 190 -8.02 15.75 8.61
CA THR A 190 -7.20 16.45 7.58
C THR A 190 -5.94 17.10 8.16
N PRO A 191 -5.95 17.82 9.31
CA PRO A 191 -4.72 18.44 9.83
C PRO A 191 -3.70 17.40 10.30
N PHE A 192 -4.19 16.26 10.81
CA PHE A 192 -3.36 15.15 11.24
C PHE A 192 -2.61 14.53 10.05
N ILE A 193 -3.30 14.30 8.93
CA ILE A 193 -2.68 13.75 7.72
C ILE A 193 -1.70 14.76 7.12
N PHE A 194 -2.08 16.03 7.02
CA PHE A 194 -1.20 17.07 6.49
C PHE A 194 0.08 17.21 7.31
N SER A 195 -0.02 17.22 8.63
CA SER A 195 1.18 17.28 9.49
C SER A 195 2.09 16.06 9.27
N LEU A 196 1.55 14.84 9.26
CA LEU A 196 2.33 13.63 9.00
C LEU A 196 2.94 13.59 7.60
N SER A 197 2.20 14.01 6.58
CA SER A 197 2.67 14.00 5.20
C SER A 197 3.73 15.06 4.95
N VAL A 198 3.56 16.29 5.45
CA VAL A 198 4.56 17.36 5.31
C VAL A 198 5.84 16.97 6.05
N LEU A 199 5.72 16.46 7.29
CA LEU A 199 6.87 15.92 8.01
C LEU A 199 7.49 14.75 7.26
N GLY A 200 6.69 13.88 6.64
CA GLY A 200 7.13 12.74 5.84
C GLY A 200 7.97 13.19 4.65
N VAL A 201 7.49 14.16 3.88
CA VAL A 201 8.21 14.76 2.74
C VAL A 201 9.53 15.36 3.18
N VAL A 202 9.53 16.21 4.20
CA VAL A 202 10.75 16.89 4.68
C VAL A 202 11.74 15.88 5.25
N TYR A 203 11.30 14.98 6.12
CA TYR A 203 12.18 13.99 6.73
C TYR A 203 12.80 13.05 5.70
N THR A 204 11.98 12.49 4.80
CA THR A 204 12.47 11.49 3.84
C THR A 204 13.30 12.09 2.71
N SER A 205 13.06 13.35 2.33
CA SER A 205 13.93 14.06 1.39
C SER A 205 15.30 14.35 2.01
N LEU A 206 15.36 14.81 3.26
CA LEU A 206 16.63 15.02 3.97
C LEU A 206 17.40 13.71 4.20
N THR A 207 16.71 12.61 4.52
CA THR A 207 17.37 11.31 4.68
C THR A 207 17.85 10.75 3.33
N ALA A 208 17.14 11.02 2.23
CA ALA A 208 17.55 10.61 0.88
C ALA A 208 18.91 11.20 0.47
N ILE A 209 19.18 12.47 0.81
CA ILE A 209 20.47 13.14 0.54
C ILE A 209 21.64 12.42 1.20
N ARG A 210 21.42 11.79 2.37
CA ARG A 210 22.46 11.06 3.10
C ARG A 210 22.62 9.60 2.68
N GLN A 211 21.80 9.10 1.76
CA GLN A 211 21.89 7.71 1.34
C GLN A 211 23.05 7.49 0.36
N THR A 212 23.84 6.45 0.63
CA THR A 212 24.91 5.98 -0.27
C THR A 212 24.44 4.85 -1.20
N ASP A 213 23.43 4.08 -0.78
CA ASP A 213 22.81 3.03 -1.58
C ASP A 213 21.76 3.61 -2.55
N LEU A 214 21.95 3.42 -3.86
CA LEU A 214 21.00 3.90 -4.89
C LEU A 214 19.58 3.36 -4.66
N LYS A 215 19.42 2.08 -4.31
CA LYS A 215 18.11 1.48 -4.02
C LYS A 215 17.42 2.11 -2.81
N ARG A 216 18.18 2.49 -1.77
CA ARG A 216 17.63 3.20 -0.60
C ARG A 216 17.21 4.60 -0.98
N LEU A 217 18.02 5.30 -1.77
CA LEU A 217 17.70 6.63 -2.26
C LEU A 217 16.35 6.63 -2.99
N ILE A 218 16.16 5.72 -3.95
CA ILE A 218 14.89 5.57 -4.70
C ILE A 218 13.72 5.23 -3.77
N ALA A 219 13.94 4.40 -2.74
CA ALA A 219 12.90 4.08 -1.77
C ALA A 219 12.48 5.30 -0.95
N TYR A 220 13.42 6.09 -0.43
CA TYR A 220 13.10 7.30 0.33
C TYR A 220 12.44 8.38 -0.53
N THR A 221 12.87 8.57 -1.78
CA THR A 221 12.17 9.49 -2.69
C THR A 221 10.75 9.00 -2.97
N SER A 222 10.53 7.68 -3.09
CA SER A 222 9.18 7.12 -3.23
C SER A 222 8.31 7.40 -2.00
N VAL A 223 8.86 7.34 -0.77
CA VAL A 223 8.12 7.75 0.44
C VAL A 223 7.74 9.23 0.37
N ALA A 224 8.64 10.11 -0.06
CA ALA A 224 8.34 11.54 -0.19
C ALA A 224 7.18 11.76 -1.19
N HIS A 225 7.24 11.15 -2.38
CA HIS A 225 6.18 11.27 -3.38
C HIS A 225 4.85 10.69 -2.89
N MET A 226 4.84 9.55 -2.21
CA MET A 226 3.60 8.99 -1.66
C MET A 226 2.99 9.88 -0.57
N ASN A 227 3.80 10.58 0.23
CA ASN A 227 3.28 11.58 1.17
C ASN A 227 2.75 12.84 0.46
N LEU A 228 3.29 13.23 -0.71
CA LEU A 228 2.68 14.27 -1.54
C LEU A 228 1.31 13.84 -2.09
N VAL A 229 1.18 12.59 -2.54
CA VAL A 229 -0.10 11.99 -2.96
C VAL A 229 -1.13 12.08 -1.84
N MET A 230 -0.74 11.80 -0.59
CA MET A 230 -1.63 11.93 0.57
C MET A 230 -2.10 13.36 0.83
N ILE A 231 -1.23 14.36 0.63
CA ILE A 231 -1.63 15.76 0.72
C ILE A 231 -2.70 16.06 -0.33
N GLY A 232 -2.46 15.64 -1.58
CA GLY A 232 -3.41 15.80 -2.70
C GLY A 232 -4.79 15.19 -2.41
N LEU A 233 -4.81 13.93 -1.95
CA LEU A 233 -6.04 13.20 -1.63
C LEU A 233 -6.91 13.89 -0.57
N PHE A 234 -6.29 14.48 0.45
CA PHE A 234 -7.00 15.09 1.58
C PHE A 234 -7.22 16.61 1.44
N THR A 235 -6.99 17.18 0.26
CA THR A 235 -7.36 18.58 -0.05
C THR A 235 -8.87 18.80 -0.18
N ASN A 236 -9.67 17.73 -0.28
CA ASN A 236 -11.11 17.80 -0.59
C ASN A 236 -11.45 18.56 -1.89
N THR A 237 -10.50 18.62 -2.83
CA THR A 237 -10.70 19.23 -4.15
C THR A 237 -10.60 18.16 -5.23
N ILE A 238 -11.39 18.31 -6.30
CA ILE A 238 -11.33 17.41 -7.46
C ILE A 238 -9.93 17.42 -8.06
N ILE A 239 -9.32 18.60 -8.19
CA ILE A 239 -7.96 18.79 -8.72
C ILE A 239 -6.93 18.02 -7.87
N GLY A 240 -7.05 18.06 -6.54
CA GLY A 240 -6.13 17.34 -5.65
C GLY A 240 -6.27 15.82 -5.75
N VAL A 241 -7.51 15.32 -5.91
CA VAL A 241 -7.75 13.88 -6.13
C VAL A 241 -7.25 13.43 -7.50
N GLU A 242 -7.48 14.21 -8.55
CA GLU A 242 -6.96 13.92 -9.90
C GLU A 242 -5.43 13.90 -9.91
N ALA A 243 -4.79 14.90 -9.29
CA ALA A 243 -3.34 14.98 -9.15
C ALA A 243 -2.75 13.84 -8.32
N ALA A 244 -3.51 13.25 -7.40
CA ALA A 244 -3.07 12.11 -6.61
C ALA A 244 -3.17 10.77 -7.35
N ILE A 245 -4.02 10.67 -8.38
CA ILE A 245 -4.22 9.46 -9.18
C ILE A 245 -3.21 9.38 -10.33
N LEU A 246 -2.87 10.52 -10.93
CA LEU A 246 -1.92 10.66 -12.04
C LEU A 246 -0.46 10.47 -11.58
#